data_AF-A0A936TMT7-F1
#
_entry.id   AF-A0A936TMT7-F1
#
_cell.length_a   1.000
_cell.length_b   1.000
_cell.length_c   1.000
_cell.angle_alpha   90.00
_cell.angle_beta   90.00
_cell.angle_gamma   90.00
#
_symmetry.space_group_name_H-M   'P 1'
#
loop_
_entity.id
_entity.type
_entity.pdbx_description
1 polymer ?
#
loop_
_entity_poly.entity_id
_entity_poly.type
_entity_poly.pdbx_seq_one_letter_code
_entity_poly.pdbx_strand_id
1 'polypeptide(L)'
;MLVQYGVAAALSGHDHTYERTKPQNGVQYFVSGTGGKLRKGRSRQAQPVFAMGDDQHNSFMALEVSQTEFRYSAISSDGVVIDSGVIKSASAKSNAATEGGNLNFDEAHMRHGRSIDEVKVSPEGKVIK
;
A
#
# COMPACT_ATOMS: atom_id res chain seq x y z
N MET A 1 11.04 12.97 9.53
CA MET A 1 12.18 12.11 9.19
C MET A 1 11.78 10.94 8.29
N LEU A 2 11.13 9.86 8.77
CA LEU A 2 10.86 8.67 7.92
C LEU A 2 10.02 8.97 6.67
N VAL A 3 8.93 9.73 6.83
CA VAL A 3 8.06 10.14 5.72
C VAL A 3 8.82 11.03 4.72
N GLN A 4 9.60 11.98 5.22
CA GLN A 4 10.39 12.91 4.39
C GLN A 4 11.38 12.20 3.46
N TYR A 5 11.93 11.06 3.90
CA TYR A 5 12.87 10.27 3.12
C TYR A 5 12.23 9.09 2.38
N GLY A 6 10.89 9.00 2.34
CA GLY A 6 10.19 7.98 1.57
C GLY A 6 10.38 6.55 2.08
N VAL A 7 10.62 6.37 3.39
CA VAL A 7 10.78 5.03 3.98
C VAL A 7 9.49 4.22 3.81
N ALA A 8 9.60 3.04 3.18
CA ALA A 8 8.43 2.18 2.94
C ALA A 8 8.06 1.33 4.17
N ALA A 9 9.07 0.87 4.91
CA ALA A 9 8.89 0.06 6.10
C ALA A 9 9.94 0.37 7.17
N ALA A 10 9.54 0.30 8.44
CA ALA A 10 10.42 0.40 9.59
C ALA A 10 10.25 -0.83 10.48
N LEU A 11 11.39 -1.44 10.86
CA LEU A 11 11.42 -2.64 11.69
C LEU A 11 12.07 -2.31 13.04
N SER A 12 11.51 -2.88 14.09
CA SER A 12 12.01 -2.75 15.46
C SER A 12 11.94 -4.08 16.18
N GLY A 13 12.76 -4.23 17.23
CA GLY A 13 12.68 -5.32 18.19
C GLY A 13 12.32 -4.78 19.58
N HIS A 14 13.01 -5.25 20.61
CA HIS A 14 12.85 -4.87 22.03
C HIS A 14 11.55 -5.34 22.70
N ASP A 15 10.40 -5.01 22.13
CA ASP A 15 9.12 -5.50 22.63
C ASP A 15 8.97 -6.98 22.27
N HIS A 16 8.76 -7.83 23.26
CA HIS A 16 8.71 -9.29 23.11
C HIS A 16 7.38 -9.79 22.49
N THR A 17 6.99 -9.16 21.39
CA THR A 17 5.77 -9.37 20.61
C THR A 17 6.10 -9.23 19.13
N TYR A 18 5.35 -9.91 18.28
CA TYR A 18 5.24 -9.60 16.86
C TYR A 18 4.07 -8.63 16.71
N GLU A 19 4.27 -7.51 16.03
CA GLU A 19 3.18 -6.57 15.75
C GLU A 19 3.38 -5.93 14.37
N ARG A 20 2.28 -5.69 13.67
CA ARG A 20 2.24 -4.90 12.45
C ARG A 20 1.12 -3.88 12.54
N THR A 21 1.42 -2.62 12.25
CA THR A 21 0.40 -1.56 12.20
C THR A 21 -0.38 -1.59 10.89
N LYS A 22 -1.47 -0.86 10.77
CA LYS A 22 -1.88 -0.32 9.47
C LYS A 22 -0.84 0.73 9.03
N PRO A 23 -0.61 0.97 7.74
CA PRO A 23 0.34 2.00 7.31
C PRO A 23 0.02 3.36 7.93
N GLN A 24 1.03 4.03 8.49
CA GLN A 24 0.90 5.38 9.05
C GLN A 24 1.66 6.35 8.16
N ASN A 25 0.94 7.28 7.52
CA ASN A 25 1.51 8.21 6.52
C ASN A 25 2.32 7.50 5.43
N GLY A 26 1.82 6.34 4.96
CA GLY A 26 2.45 5.54 3.91
C GLY A 26 3.60 4.62 4.36
N VAL A 27 4.04 4.70 5.63
CA VAL A 27 5.08 3.85 6.19
C VAL A 27 4.45 2.67 6.91
N GLN A 28 4.92 1.45 6.62
CA GLN A 28 4.53 0.24 7.34
C GLN A 28 5.46 0.02 8.55
N TYR A 29 4.90 -0.18 9.74
CA TYR A 29 5.70 -0.44 10.95
C TYR A 29 5.55 -1.88 11.40
N PHE A 30 6.67 -2.45 11.85
CA PHE A 30 6.76 -3.79 12.39
C PHE A 30 7.52 -3.79 13.72
N VAL A 31 7.05 -4.61 14.65
CA VAL A 31 7.80 -5.11 15.80
C VAL A 31 8.04 -6.60 15.55
N SER A 32 9.29 -7.04 15.58
CA SER A 32 9.71 -8.43 15.46
C SER A 32 10.60 -8.79 16.65
N GLY A 33 10.05 -8.80 17.87
CA GLY A 33 10.82 -9.07 19.09
C GLY A 33 10.52 -10.42 19.76
N THR A 34 9.78 -11.30 19.09
CA THR A 34 9.46 -12.68 19.51
C THR A 34 10.58 -13.68 19.22
N GLY A 35 11.82 -13.24 19.02
CA GLY A 35 12.95 -14.14 18.75
C GLY A 35 13.47 -14.94 19.95
N GLY A 36 12.88 -14.77 21.15
CA GLY A 36 13.41 -15.33 22.39
C GLY A 36 12.35 -15.55 23.47
N LYS A 37 12.34 -14.73 24.53
CA LYS A 37 11.35 -14.84 25.61
C LYS A 37 10.07 -14.12 25.23
N LEU A 38 8.92 -14.79 25.24
CA LEU A 38 7.63 -14.15 24.97
C LEU A 38 7.09 -13.32 26.16
N ARG A 39 6.32 -12.28 25.85
CA ARG A 39 5.45 -11.57 26.80
C ARG A 39 3.98 -11.77 26.45
N LYS A 40 3.47 -12.96 26.78
CA LYS A 40 2.06 -13.33 26.52
C LYS A 40 1.07 -12.36 27.17
N GLY A 41 -0.01 -12.04 26.45
CA GLY A 41 -1.04 -11.11 26.88
C GLY A 41 -0.66 -9.63 26.76
N ARG A 42 0.39 -9.31 26.00
CA ARG A 42 0.85 -7.93 25.74
C ARG A 42 0.64 -7.47 24.30
N SER A 43 0.23 -8.35 23.40
CA SER A 43 -0.17 -7.97 22.04
C SER A 43 -1.24 -6.87 22.10
N ARG A 44 -1.01 -5.78 21.35
CA ARG A 44 -1.94 -4.66 21.25
C ARG A 44 -2.85 -4.75 20.03
N GLN A 45 -2.94 -5.93 19.41
CA GLN A 45 -3.68 -6.13 18.16
C GLN A 45 -5.14 -5.63 18.20
N ALA A 46 -5.80 -5.68 19.35
CA ALA A 46 -7.17 -5.18 19.51
C ALA A 46 -7.32 -3.66 19.28
N GLN A 47 -6.23 -2.89 19.33
CA GLN A 47 -6.29 -1.46 19.07
C GLN A 47 -6.38 -1.16 17.57
N PRO A 48 -7.14 -0.15 17.13
CA PRO A 48 -7.44 0.08 15.71
C PRO A 48 -6.23 0.34 14.79
N VAL A 49 -5.11 0.78 15.37
CA VAL A 49 -3.86 1.07 14.66
C VAL A 49 -3.13 -0.20 14.24
N PHE A 50 -3.36 -1.33 14.89
CA PHE A 50 -2.73 -2.60 14.56
C PHE A 50 -3.53 -3.36 13.50
N ALA A 51 -2.81 -4.01 12.59
CA ALA A 51 -3.34 -4.90 11.58
C ALA A 51 -3.10 -6.37 11.96
N MET A 52 -1.99 -6.64 12.66
CA MET A 52 -1.65 -7.96 13.17
C MET A 52 -0.87 -7.83 14.48
N GLY A 53 -1.02 -8.81 15.37
CA GLY A 53 -0.15 -8.98 16.52
C GLY A 53 -0.13 -10.43 16.97
N ASP A 54 1.03 -10.91 17.40
CA ASP A 54 1.20 -12.24 17.97
C ASP A 54 2.20 -12.16 19.13
N ASP A 55 1.82 -12.71 20.27
CA ASP A 55 2.68 -12.84 21.44
C ASP A 55 2.68 -14.26 22.00
N GLN A 56 2.17 -15.21 21.21
CA GLN A 56 2.00 -16.60 21.59
C GLN A 56 3.10 -17.48 21.01
N HIS A 57 3.71 -17.07 19.91
CA HIS A 57 4.70 -17.86 19.20
C HIS A 57 6.03 -17.12 19.11
N ASN A 58 7.11 -17.85 19.34
CA ASN A 58 8.41 -17.35 18.92
C ASN A 58 8.42 -17.29 17.39
N SER A 59 8.91 -16.19 16.83
CA SER A 59 8.86 -15.96 15.39
C SER A 59 9.98 -15.05 14.92
N PHE A 60 10.21 -15.09 13.61
CA PHE A 60 11.13 -14.21 12.90
C PHE A 60 10.47 -13.70 11.61
N MET A 61 11.01 -12.62 11.05
CA MET A 61 10.57 -12.12 9.75
C MET A 61 11.57 -12.53 8.66
N ALA A 62 11.05 -13.13 7.59
CA ALA A 62 11.73 -13.29 6.32
C ALA A 62 11.30 -12.17 5.38
N LEU A 63 12.27 -11.53 4.72
CA LEU A 63 12.05 -10.38 3.85
C LEU A 63 12.66 -10.64 2.48
N GLU A 64 11.89 -10.40 1.43
CA GLU A 64 12.38 -10.41 0.05
C GLU A 64 12.15 -9.03 -0.56
N VAL A 65 13.23 -8.40 -1.03
CA VAL A 65 13.19 -7.02 -1.53
C VAL A 65 13.67 -6.97 -2.96
N SER A 66 12.83 -6.39 -3.83
CA SER A 66 13.15 -6.07 -5.22
C SER A 66 13.10 -4.56 -5.44
N GLN A 67 13.29 -4.12 -6.69
CA GLN A 67 13.14 -2.70 -7.04
C GLN A 67 11.72 -2.18 -6.81
N THR A 68 10.71 -3.02 -6.97
CA THR A 68 9.30 -2.61 -6.97
C THR A 68 8.54 -3.05 -5.72
N GLU A 69 9.01 -4.10 -5.04
CA GLU A 69 8.27 -4.78 -3.99
C GLU A 69 9.14 -5.15 -2.80
N PHE A 70 8.58 -4.96 -1.60
CA PHE A 70 9.08 -5.50 -0.35
C PHE A 70 8.06 -6.55 0.10
N ARG A 71 8.40 -7.83 0.04
CA ARG A 71 7.57 -8.92 0.57
C ARG A 71 8.05 -9.26 1.98
N TYR A 72 7.10 -9.54 2.86
CA TYR A 72 7.40 -9.96 4.22
C TYR A 72 6.58 -11.21 4.57
N SER A 73 7.20 -12.05 5.38
CA SER A 73 6.56 -13.18 6.06
C SER A 73 7.04 -13.21 7.50
N ALA A 74 6.13 -13.21 8.46
CA ALA A 74 6.43 -13.58 9.84
C ALA A 74 6.17 -15.08 10.00
N ILE A 75 7.19 -15.81 10.44
CA ILE A 75 7.21 -17.26 10.49
C ILE A 75 7.48 -17.66 11.93
N SER A 76 6.59 -18.46 12.52
CA SER A 76 6.78 -19.00 13.86
C SER A 76 7.85 -20.10 13.87
N SER A 77 8.35 -20.41 15.06
CA SER A 77 9.43 -21.39 15.28
C SER A 77 9.08 -22.81 14.85
N ASP A 78 7.81 -23.12 14.66
CA ASP A 78 7.29 -24.38 14.10
C ASP A 78 7.14 -24.34 12.57
N GLY A 79 7.52 -23.24 11.92
CA GLY A 79 7.49 -23.06 10.47
C GLY A 79 6.17 -22.53 9.91
N VAL A 80 5.19 -22.20 10.76
CA VAL A 80 3.90 -21.66 10.30
C VAL A 80 4.02 -20.17 9.95
N VAL A 81 3.45 -19.76 8.83
CA VAL A 81 3.35 -18.34 8.48
C VAL A 81 2.20 -17.71 9.27
N ILE A 82 2.53 -16.81 10.20
CA ILE A 82 1.55 -16.12 11.05
C ILE A 82 1.10 -14.79 10.45
N ASP A 83 1.91 -14.18 9.60
CA ASP A 83 1.55 -12.96 8.85
C ASP A 83 2.36 -12.88 7.57
N SER A 84 1.80 -12.30 6.51
CA SER A 84 2.54 -12.05 5.27
C SER A 84 1.92 -10.91 4.47
N GLY A 85 2.68 -10.39 3.52
CA GLY A 85 2.17 -9.38 2.60
C GLY A 85 3.24 -8.76 1.73
N VAL A 86 2.80 -7.77 0.94
CA VAL A 86 3.65 -7.06 -0.03
C VAL A 86 3.43 -5.56 0.13
N ILE A 87 4.52 -4.81 0.23
CA ILE A 87 4.54 -3.36 0.20
C ILE A 87 5.14 -2.95 -1.14
N LYS A 88 4.34 -2.27 -1.97
CA LYS A 88 4.83 -1.69 -3.23
C LYS A 88 5.63 -0.43 -2.95
N SER A 89 6.75 -0.28 -3.66
CA SER A 89 7.57 0.94 -3.68
C SER A 89 6.78 2.13 -4.21
N ALA A 90 7.24 3.35 -3.91
CA ALA A 90 6.62 4.57 -4.43
C ALA A 90 6.67 4.64 -5.97
N SER A 91 7.74 4.16 -6.60
CA SER A 91 7.87 4.08 -8.07
C SER A 91 6.89 3.08 -8.69
N ALA A 92 6.68 1.92 -8.05
CA ALA A 92 5.66 0.97 -8.49
C ALA A 92 4.23 1.50 -8.27
N LYS A 93 4.01 2.27 -7.18
CA LYS A 93 2.73 2.93 -6.91
C LYS A 93 2.43 4.04 -7.92
N SER A 94 3.42 4.83 -8.33
CA SER A 94 3.26 5.88 -9.35
C SER A 94 3.00 5.29 -10.75
N ASN A 95 3.66 4.18 -11.10
CA ASN A 95 3.44 3.53 -12.39
C ASN A 95 2.04 2.90 -12.48
N ALA A 96 1.57 2.25 -11.40
CA ALA A 96 0.22 1.71 -11.36
C ALA A 96 -0.89 2.79 -11.41
N ALA A 97 -0.64 3.98 -10.86
CA ALA A 97 -1.55 5.11 -10.98
C ALA A 97 -1.56 5.73 -12.39
N THR A 98 -0.44 5.63 -13.12
CA THR A 98 -0.30 6.12 -14.49
C THR A 98 -0.95 5.16 -15.50
N GLU A 99 -0.88 3.85 -15.26
CA GLU A 99 -1.50 2.84 -16.12
C GLU A 99 -3.03 2.72 -15.93
N GLY A 100 -3.58 3.24 -14.82
CA GLY A 100 -5.03 3.30 -14.56
C GLY A 100 -5.69 4.64 -14.90
N GLY A 101 -4.92 5.63 -15.35
CA GLY A 101 -5.42 6.97 -15.69
C GLY A 101 -5.74 7.08 -17.17
N ASN A 102 -7.03 7.07 -17.51
CA ASN A 102 -7.51 7.49 -18.83
C ASN A 102 -6.83 8.81 -19.24
N LEU A 103 -6.19 8.80 -20.40
CA LEU A 103 -5.75 9.98 -21.12
C LEU A 103 -6.98 10.86 -21.41
N ASN A 104 -7.16 11.92 -20.62
CA ASN A 104 -7.92 13.07 -21.09
C ASN A 104 -6.93 14.11 -21.60
N PHE A 105 -7.02 14.34 -22.91
CA PHE A 105 -6.31 15.39 -23.62
C PHE A 105 -6.79 16.78 -23.18
N ASP A 106 -5.82 17.69 -23.14
CA ASP A 106 -5.89 19.15 -23.30
C ASP A 106 -6.36 20.04 -22.12
N GLU A 107 -5.42 20.79 -21.56
CA GLU A 107 -5.37 22.24 -21.77
C GLU A 107 -4.01 22.86 -21.37
N ALA A 108 -3.13 23.03 -22.35
CA ALA A 108 -1.98 23.93 -22.25
C ALA A 108 -1.94 24.87 -23.48
N HIS A 109 -2.50 26.06 -23.28
CA HIS A 109 -2.09 27.35 -23.88
C HIS A 109 -2.29 27.61 -25.39
N MET A 110 -3.27 28.51 -25.63
CA MET A 110 -3.30 29.62 -26.60
C MET A 110 -3.02 29.35 -28.11
N ARG A 111 -3.99 29.69 -28.97
CA ARG A 111 -4.03 30.93 -29.79
C ARG A 111 -5.07 30.84 -30.94
N HIS A 112 -5.84 31.91 -31.07
CA HIS A 112 -6.38 32.49 -32.31
C HIS A 112 -7.29 31.63 -33.23
N GLY A 113 -8.59 31.86 -33.07
CA GLY A 113 -9.50 32.26 -34.16
C GLY A 113 -9.57 31.41 -35.43
N ARG A 114 -10.64 30.61 -35.54
CA ARG A 114 -11.57 30.63 -36.68
C ARG A 114 -12.79 29.77 -36.35
N SER A 115 -13.98 30.33 -36.59
CA SER A 115 -15.26 29.64 -36.45
C SER A 115 -15.42 28.59 -37.55
N ILE A 116 -16.01 27.46 -37.21
CA ILE A 116 -16.74 26.61 -38.14
C ILE A 116 -18.00 26.09 -37.43
N ASP A 117 -19.06 26.01 -38.21
CA ASP A 117 -20.45 26.08 -37.80
C ASP A 117 -20.98 24.87 -37.04
N GLU A 118 -21.86 25.16 -36.08
CA GLU A 118 -22.60 24.22 -35.24
C GLU A 118 -23.69 23.51 -36.09
N VAL A 119 -23.48 22.24 -36.45
CA VAL A 119 -24.55 21.38 -36.98
C VAL A 119 -25.23 20.66 -35.82
N LYS A 120 -26.38 21.19 -35.38
CA LYS A 120 -27.32 20.51 -34.47
C LYS A 120 -28.06 19.41 -35.24
N VAL A 121 -28.03 18.18 -34.72
CA VAL A 121 -28.94 17.10 -35.13
C VAL A 121 -29.78 16.72 -33.90
N SER A 122 -31.11 16.80 -34.05
CA SER A 122 -32.07 16.62 -32.96
C SER A 122 -32.34 15.15 -32.63
N PRO A 123 -32.74 14.82 -31.38
CA PRO A 123 -32.74 13.46 -30.87
C PRO A 123 -34.12 12.78 -30.96
N GLU A 124 -34.77 12.70 -32.13
CA GLU A 124 -36.03 11.94 -32.22
C GLU A 124 -36.16 11.10 -33.50
N GLY A 125 -36.14 9.77 -33.29
CA GLY A 125 -36.39 8.79 -34.32
C GLY A 125 -37.86 8.79 -34.75
N LYS A 126 -38.11 9.12 -36.02
CA LYS A 126 -39.28 8.62 -36.75
C LYS A 126 -39.07 8.70 -38.27
N VAL A 127 -39.43 7.60 -38.94
CA VAL A 127 -39.52 7.47 -40.40
C VAL A 127 -40.83 8.07 -40.88
N ILE A 128 -40.80 8.87 -41.95
CA ILE A 128 -41.97 9.18 -42.77
C ILE A 128 -41.55 9.33 -44.24
N LYS A 129 -42.43 8.86 -45.13
CA LYS A 129 -42.27 8.58 -46.57
C LYS A 129 -41.83 9.75 -47.42
#